data_AF-A0A9D6TFC0-F1
#
_entry.id   AF-A0A9D6TFC0-F1
#
_cell.length_a   1.000
_cell.length_b   1.000
_cell.length_c   1.000
_cell.angle_alpha   90.00
_cell.angle_beta   90.00
_cell.angle_gamma   90.00
#
_symmetry.space_group_name_H-M   'P 1'
#
loop_
_entity.id
_entity.type
_entity.pdbx_description
1 polymer ?
#
loop_
_entity_poly.entity_id
_entity_poly.type
_entity_poly.pdbx_seq_one_letter_code
_entity_poly.pdbx_strand_id
1 'polypeptide(L)'
;MTEIARATRRRLGSALAVMTALALIAAPAVALYGGGGVPSSDCLAVLNAAVNFPAARPSMIRCTDGDPVCDADLTINGQCAFSVGVCVNSTFDPTRCTLQGVDEVLVDHAEDNGLDPKFDTGFQSLQDKIESDLTFPNAAADSCATAATIYVPIRGPFGTPGRHYCVQNYKLLKLATVSTFIGGKVYSDTDMLRMICLPAAKESGGCDPRTLFSGTYDRIQKQVFTQSCATGTCHDSQSQRADLLLEPGAFPGNLVNAAPTNASAAAAGWTRLTPGDPTTSYVYRKIQGGLPDLSYGERMPWHRPQLEKNLREAIRLWILDGASPGGWVTGTD
;
A
#
# COMPACT_ATOMS: atom_id res chain seq x y z
N MET A 1 -71.44 43.14 15.33
CA MET A 1 -71.74 42.30 16.51
C MET A 1 -72.15 40.93 16.02
N THR A 2 -71.65 39.87 16.68
CA THR A 2 -72.02 38.44 16.56
C THR A 2 -71.79 37.76 15.20
N GLU A 3 -71.35 36.51 15.08
CA GLU A 3 -70.66 35.55 15.95
C GLU A 3 -70.19 34.39 15.03
N ILE A 4 -69.28 33.56 15.52
CA ILE A 4 -68.57 32.49 14.80
C ILE A 4 -69.45 31.24 14.63
N ALA A 5 -69.36 30.54 13.49
CA ALA A 5 -69.65 29.10 13.43
C ALA A 5 -68.69 28.34 12.47
N ARG A 6 -67.91 27.45 13.08
CA ARG A 6 -66.99 26.48 12.48
C ARG A 6 -67.71 25.41 11.67
N ALA A 7 -67.14 25.02 10.54
CA ALA A 7 -67.38 23.72 9.91
C ALA A 7 -66.04 23.01 9.67
N THR A 8 -65.79 21.96 10.45
CA THR A 8 -64.61 21.08 10.38
C THR A 8 -64.72 20.09 9.22
N ARG A 9 -63.78 20.12 8.27
CA ARG A 9 -63.57 19.02 7.30
C ARG A 9 -62.40 18.14 7.77
N ARG A 10 -62.71 16.86 8.02
CA ARG A 10 -61.74 15.79 8.33
C ARG A 10 -60.81 15.58 7.13
N ARG A 11 -59.49 15.65 7.35
CA ARG A 11 -58.49 15.18 6.38
C ARG A 11 -58.20 13.70 6.67
N LEU A 12 -58.41 12.84 5.68
CA LEU A 12 -57.89 11.48 5.66
C LEU A 12 -56.36 11.55 5.66
N GLY A 13 -55.71 10.96 6.67
CA GLY A 13 -54.27 10.77 6.69
C GLY A 13 -53.90 9.49 5.93
N SER A 14 -53.15 9.62 4.85
CA SER A 14 -52.47 8.49 4.21
C SER A 14 -51.19 8.19 4.99
N ALA A 15 -51.15 7.05 5.68
CA ALA A 15 -49.94 6.57 6.34
C ALA A 15 -48.98 6.01 5.28
N LEU A 16 -47.86 6.71 5.05
CA LEU A 16 -46.78 6.23 4.21
C LEU A 16 -45.87 5.34 5.08
N ALA A 17 -45.91 4.03 4.85
CA ALA A 17 -45.06 3.07 5.55
C ALA A 17 -43.59 3.25 5.11
N VAL A 18 -42.75 3.73 6.03
CA VAL A 18 -41.30 3.79 5.85
C VAL A 18 -40.74 2.38 6.07
N MET A 19 -40.36 1.71 4.99
CA MET A 19 -39.61 0.46 5.03
C MET A 19 -38.16 0.76 5.43
N THR A 20 -37.82 0.57 6.70
CA THR A 20 -36.43 0.56 7.17
C THR A 20 -35.72 -0.66 6.62
N ALA A 21 -34.77 -0.45 5.70
CA ALA A 21 -33.86 -1.49 5.24
C ALA A 21 -32.97 -1.94 6.41
N LEU A 22 -33.08 -3.22 6.77
CA LEU A 22 -32.25 -3.86 7.78
C LEU A 22 -30.83 -4.01 7.20
N ALA A 23 -29.87 -3.26 7.74
CA ALA A 23 -28.47 -3.37 7.35
C ALA A 23 -27.95 -4.79 7.67
N LEU A 24 -27.28 -5.41 6.69
CA LEU A 24 -26.64 -6.71 6.87
C LEU A 24 -25.57 -6.63 7.97
N ILE A 25 -25.64 -7.57 8.90
CA ILE A 25 -24.66 -7.76 9.97
C ILE A 25 -23.34 -8.20 9.32
N ALA A 26 -22.34 -7.32 9.35
CA ALA A 26 -20.97 -7.69 9.00
C ALA A 26 -20.49 -8.76 10.00
N ALA A 27 -19.85 -9.82 9.50
CA ALA A 27 -19.17 -10.78 10.36
C ALA A 27 -18.16 -10.03 11.26
N PRO A 28 -18.01 -10.41 12.54
CA PRO A 28 -17.08 -9.74 13.42
C PRO A 28 -15.67 -9.90 12.85
N ALA A 29 -14.97 -8.78 12.64
CA ALA A 29 -13.54 -8.80 12.39
C ALA A 29 -12.86 -9.42 13.62
N VAL A 30 -12.01 -10.41 13.40
CA VAL A 30 -11.18 -10.96 14.47
C VAL A 30 -10.03 -9.99 14.68
N ALA A 31 -9.81 -9.55 15.91
CA ALA A 31 -8.72 -8.62 16.23
C ALA A 31 -7.37 -9.33 16.46
N LEU A 32 -7.37 -10.57 16.96
CA LEU A 32 -6.14 -11.37 17.16
C LEU A 32 -6.13 -12.60 16.26
N TYR A 33 -5.13 -12.68 15.40
CA TYR A 33 -4.96 -13.75 14.42
C TYR A 33 -3.59 -14.41 14.60
N GLY A 34 -3.58 -15.65 15.06
CA GLY A 34 -2.34 -16.42 15.28
C GLY A 34 -1.72 -16.99 14.02
N GLY A 35 -1.85 -16.32 12.87
CA GLY A 35 -1.10 -16.64 11.63
C GLY A 35 -1.48 -17.92 10.87
N GLY A 36 -2.01 -18.92 11.56
CA GLY A 36 -2.24 -20.27 11.08
C GLY A 36 -0.93 -21.06 10.99
N GLY A 37 -0.98 -22.36 11.26
CA GLY A 37 0.26 -23.14 11.34
C GLY A 37 0.09 -24.28 12.33
N VAL A 38 1.12 -24.51 13.15
CA VAL A 38 1.04 -25.48 14.24
C VAL A 38 0.39 -24.78 15.43
N PRO A 39 -0.82 -25.17 15.87
CA PRO A 39 -1.59 -24.38 16.82
C PRO A 39 -0.93 -24.13 18.18
N SER A 40 0.06 -24.94 18.56
CA SER A 40 0.82 -24.75 19.80
C SER A 40 1.88 -23.66 19.70
N SER A 41 2.40 -23.35 18.51
CA SER A 41 3.37 -22.26 18.30
C SER A 41 2.71 -20.93 17.98
N ASP A 42 1.48 -20.94 17.43
CA ASP A 42 0.65 -19.75 17.13
C ASP A 42 0.44 -18.85 18.38
N CYS A 43 0.77 -19.32 19.57
CA CYS A 43 0.68 -18.55 20.82
C CYS A 43 1.93 -17.74 21.14
N LEU A 44 3.07 -18.03 20.51
CA LEU A 44 4.30 -17.28 20.72
C LEU A 44 4.16 -15.87 20.18
N ALA A 45 3.58 -15.71 18.99
CA ALA A 45 3.18 -14.41 18.47
C ALA A 45 1.84 -14.50 17.74
N VAL A 46 1.04 -13.44 17.86
CA VAL A 46 -0.21 -13.27 17.11
C VAL A 46 -0.22 -11.88 16.48
N LEU A 47 -0.88 -11.78 15.33
CA LEU A 47 -1.12 -10.52 14.65
C LEU A 47 -2.37 -9.85 15.22
N ASN A 48 -2.24 -8.61 15.66
CA ASN A 48 -3.36 -7.75 16.04
C ASN A 48 -3.83 -6.95 14.82
N ALA A 49 -4.80 -7.49 14.08
CA ALA A 49 -5.31 -6.90 12.85
C ALA A 49 -6.76 -7.33 12.61
N ALA A 50 -7.56 -6.51 11.92
CA ALA A 50 -8.98 -6.77 11.65
C ALA A 50 -9.20 -7.81 10.54
N VAL A 51 -8.89 -9.08 10.81
CA VAL A 51 -9.03 -10.18 9.87
C VAL A 51 -10.51 -10.48 9.61
N ASN A 52 -10.92 -10.47 8.35
CA ASN A 52 -12.33 -10.48 7.95
C ASN A 52 -12.70 -11.46 6.83
N PHE A 53 -11.74 -12.15 6.22
CA PHE A 53 -11.99 -13.00 5.05
C PHE A 53 -11.21 -14.33 5.07
N PRO A 54 -11.82 -15.45 4.61
CA PRO A 54 -13.24 -15.64 4.34
C PRO A 54 -14.09 -15.57 5.62
N ALA A 55 -15.36 -15.14 5.52
CA ALA A 55 -16.22 -14.88 6.68
C ALA A 55 -16.39 -16.08 7.63
N ALA A 56 -16.35 -17.31 7.11
CA ALA A 56 -16.50 -18.52 7.92
C ALA A 56 -15.25 -18.87 8.75
N ARG A 57 -14.05 -18.51 8.25
CA ARG A 57 -12.75 -18.75 8.89
C ARG A 57 -11.79 -17.64 8.48
N PRO A 58 -11.86 -16.45 9.10
CA PRO A 58 -11.03 -15.32 8.71
C PRO A 58 -9.55 -15.66 8.87
N SER A 59 -8.79 -15.51 7.78
CA SER A 59 -7.33 -15.75 7.74
C SER A 59 -6.57 -14.72 6.91
N MET A 60 -7.29 -13.72 6.39
CA MET A 60 -6.77 -12.62 5.60
C MET A 60 -7.69 -11.41 5.72
N ILE A 61 -7.15 -10.24 5.40
CA ILE A 61 -7.93 -9.01 5.28
C ILE A 61 -8.26 -8.82 3.81
N ARG A 62 -9.55 -8.64 3.51
CA ARG A 62 -10.01 -8.17 2.21
C ARG A 62 -10.76 -6.88 2.40
N CYS A 63 -10.26 -5.82 1.79
CA CYS A 63 -10.80 -4.49 1.94
C CYS A 63 -10.99 -3.80 0.59
N THR A 64 -11.93 -2.86 0.56
CA THR A 64 -12.12 -1.97 -0.58
C THR A 64 -11.52 -0.61 -0.21
N ASP A 65 -10.81 0.01 -1.15
CA ASP A 65 -10.27 1.38 -1.02
C ASP A 65 -11.39 2.36 -0.61
N GLY A 66 -11.22 3.04 0.52
CA GLY A 66 -12.21 3.91 1.17
C GLY A 66 -13.30 3.21 1.99
N ASP A 67 -13.20 1.91 2.28
CA ASP A 67 -14.17 1.18 3.10
C ASP A 67 -14.05 1.56 4.59
N PRO A 68 -15.12 2.04 5.24
CA PRO A 68 -15.06 2.54 6.61
C PRO A 68 -14.80 1.46 7.68
N VAL A 69 -14.85 0.18 7.33
CA VAL A 69 -14.67 -0.93 8.26
C VAL A 69 -13.22 -1.40 8.31
N CYS A 70 -12.51 -1.34 7.20
CA CYS A 70 -11.20 -1.99 7.07
C CYS A 70 -10.11 -1.11 6.45
N ASP A 71 -10.45 0.04 5.89
CA ASP A 71 -9.50 1.01 5.36
C ASP A 71 -9.30 2.12 6.39
N ALA A 72 -8.12 2.15 7.01
CA ALA A 72 -7.86 3.01 8.15
C ALA A 72 -7.88 4.50 7.80
N ASP A 73 -7.63 4.87 6.54
CA ASP A 73 -7.61 6.27 6.11
C ASP A 73 -8.97 6.76 5.59
N LEU A 74 -9.93 5.85 5.39
CA LEU A 74 -11.32 6.14 4.97
C LEU A 74 -11.43 6.89 3.64
N THR A 75 -10.38 6.91 2.81
CA THR A 75 -10.31 7.71 1.60
C THR A 75 -10.18 6.83 0.36
N ILE A 76 -10.81 7.24 -0.75
CA ILE A 76 -10.62 6.57 -2.05
C ILE A 76 -9.39 7.20 -2.69
N ASN A 77 -8.22 6.59 -2.51
CA ASN A 77 -6.92 7.16 -2.91
C ASN A 77 -6.04 6.17 -3.68
N GLY A 78 -6.60 5.01 -4.04
CA GLY A 78 -5.92 3.96 -4.80
C GLY A 78 -5.11 3.00 -3.93
N GLN A 79 -5.29 3.02 -2.61
CA GLN A 79 -4.61 2.11 -1.69
C GLN A 79 -5.43 1.91 -0.41
N CYS A 80 -5.36 0.73 0.17
CA CYS A 80 -5.95 0.47 1.46
C CYS A 80 -4.89 0.63 2.56
N ALA A 81 -5.22 1.32 3.64
CA ALA A 81 -4.39 1.45 4.83
C ALA A 81 -4.80 0.40 5.89
N PHE A 82 -3.92 -0.56 6.18
CA PHE A 82 -4.17 -1.60 7.18
C PHE A 82 -3.41 -1.35 8.48
N SER A 83 -4.13 -1.29 9.60
CA SER A 83 -3.51 -1.27 10.93
C SER A 83 -3.17 -2.69 11.38
N VAL A 84 -1.88 -2.97 11.59
CA VAL A 84 -1.37 -4.29 12.00
C VAL A 84 -0.41 -4.11 13.18
N GLY A 85 -0.69 -4.77 14.30
CA GLY A 85 0.22 -4.91 15.44
C GLY A 85 0.61 -6.36 15.67
N VAL A 86 1.49 -6.60 16.65
CA VAL A 86 1.91 -7.93 17.08
C VAL A 86 1.82 -8.03 18.59
N CYS A 87 1.32 -9.15 19.09
CA CYS A 87 1.34 -9.50 20.50
C CYS A 87 2.09 -10.81 20.69
N VAL A 88 2.93 -10.89 21.72
CA VAL A 88 3.70 -12.08 22.07
C VAL A 88 3.15 -12.75 23.33
N ASN A 89 3.44 -14.06 23.47
CA ASN A 89 2.95 -14.89 24.58
C ASN A 89 1.43 -14.80 24.74
N SER A 90 0.72 -14.94 23.62
CA SER A 90 -0.72 -14.71 23.53
C SER A 90 -1.52 -15.79 24.25
N THR A 91 -2.54 -15.38 24.98
CA THR A 91 -3.50 -16.26 25.67
C THR A 91 -4.84 -16.36 24.94
N PHE A 92 -4.90 -15.90 23.68
CA PHE A 92 -6.15 -15.78 22.91
C PHE A 92 -6.94 -17.09 22.77
N ASP A 93 -6.25 -18.24 22.81
CA ASP A 93 -6.88 -19.56 22.90
C ASP A 93 -6.32 -20.33 24.12
N PRO A 94 -6.96 -20.23 25.29
CA PRO A 94 -6.47 -20.85 26.52
C PRO A 94 -6.31 -22.39 26.46
N THR A 95 -6.93 -23.04 25.46
CA THR A 95 -6.85 -24.50 25.29
C THR A 95 -5.67 -24.94 24.41
N ARG A 96 -5.13 -24.03 23.59
CA ARG A 96 -4.05 -24.30 22.63
C ARG A 96 -2.78 -23.51 22.94
N CYS A 97 -2.92 -22.33 23.52
CA CYS A 97 -1.83 -21.43 23.87
C CYS A 97 -1.16 -21.85 25.18
N THR A 98 -0.19 -22.77 25.08
CA THR A 98 0.54 -23.28 26.25
C THR A 98 2.02 -22.92 26.28
N LEU A 99 2.58 -22.36 25.20
CA LEU A 99 3.97 -21.93 25.14
C LEU A 99 4.10 -20.45 25.55
N GLN A 100 5.13 -20.15 26.34
CA GLN A 100 5.50 -18.79 26.74
C GLN A 100 7.02 -18.67 26.79
N GLY A 101 7.53 -17.51 26.43
CA GLY A 101 8.96 -17.22 26.34
C GLY A 101 9.39 -17.04 24.90
N VAL A 102 9.26 -15.82 24.38
CA VAL A 102 9.73 -15.41 23.05
C VAL A 102 11.11 -14.80 23.16
N ASP A 103 12.02 -15.23 22.29
CA ASP A 103 13.40 -14.72 22.21
C ASP A 103 13.54 -13.68 21.10
N GLU A 104 12.82 -13.86 19.98
CA GLU A 104 12.91 -12.96 18.84
C GLU A 104 11.62 -12.98 18.02
N VAL A 105 11.28 -11.82 17.44
CA VAL A 105 10.24 -11.67 16.43
C VAL A 105 10.79 -10.84 15.28
N LEU A 106 10.74 -11.39 14.07
CA LEU A 106 11.21 -10.76 12.84
C LEU A 106 10.10 -10.67 11.81
N VAL A 107 10.00 -9.51 11.16
CA VAL A 107 9.13 -9.29 10.03
C VAL A 107 9.93 -9.45 8.73
N ASP A 108 9.52 -10.37 7.86
CA ASP A 108 10.15 -10.51 6.53
C ASP A 108 10.03 -9.21 5.74
N HIS A 109 11.09 -8.86 5.00
CA HIS A 109 11.15 -7.68 4.14
C HIS A 109 11.03 -6.33 4.88
N ALA A 110 11.36 -6.30 6.17
CA ALA A 110 11.39 -5.09 6.99
C ALA A 110 12.76 -4.38 7.00
N GLU A 111 13.85 -5.08 6.69
CA GLU A 111 15.20 -4.51 6.75
C GLU A 111 15.53 -3.73 5.48
N ASP A 112 15.85 -2.44 5.65
CA ASP A 112 16.27 -1.56 4.55
C ASP A 112 17.79 -1.61 4.37
N ASN A 113 18.28 -2.69 3.76
CA ASN A 113 19.72 -2.95 3.61
C ASN A 113 20.22 -2.85 2.15
N GLY A 114 19.37 -2.43 1.21
CA GLY A 114 19.73 -2.34 -0.21
C GLY A 114 19.84 -3.69 -0.93
N LEU A 115 19.49 -4.81 -0.27
CA LEU A 115 19.62 -6.17 -0.80
C LEU A 115 18.28 -6.85 -1.07
N ASP A 116 17.22 -6.42 -0.39
CA ASP A 116 15.91 -7.04 -0.49
C ASP A 116 15.01 -6.35 -1.54
N PRO A 117 14.75 -6.96 -2.71
CA PRO A 117 13.90 -6.37 -3.73
C PRO A 117 12.42 -6.27 -3.32
N LYS A 118 12.03 -6.84 -2.18
CA LYS A 118 10.68 -6.80 -1.62
C LYS A 118 10.57 -5.95 -0.36
N PHE A 119 11.63 -5.24 0.03
CA PHE A 119 11.61 -4.28 1.13
C PHE A 119 10.34 -3.43 1.12
N ASP A 120 9.73 -3.28 2.29
CA ASP A 120 8.52 -2.49 2.47
C ASP A 120 8.60 -1.61 3.73
N THR A 121 8.40 -0.31 3.56
CA THR A 121 8.47 0.66 4.67
C THR A 121 7.38 0.43 5.73
N GLY A 122 6.24 -0.15 5.35
CA GLY A 122 5.20 -0.54 6.32
C GLY A 122 5.61 -1.73 7.17
N PHE A 123 6.40 -2.66 6.61
CA PHE A 123 6.95 -3.80 7.34
C PHE A 123 8.11 -3.38 8.24
N GLN A 124 8.98 -2.48 7.76
CA GLN A 124 9.99 -1.81 8.58
C GLN A 124 9.35 -1.12 9.79
N SER A 125 8.32 -0.32 9.57
CA SER A 125 7.61 0.36 10.65
C SER A 125 7.02 -0.61 11.68
N LEU A 126 6.60 -1.80 11.26
CA LEU A 126 6.12 -2.84 12.17
C LEU A 126 7.26 -3.47 12.97
N GLN A 127 8.39 -3.75 12.34
CA GLN A 127 9.60 -4.23 13.01
C GLN A 127 10.09 -3.22 14.06
N ASP A 128 10.18 -1.94 13.69
CA ASP A 128 10.60 -0.87 14.61
C ASP A 128 9.69 -0.77 15.84
N LYS A 129 8.38 -0.97 15.66
CA LYS A 129 7.40 -1.00 16.76
C LYS A 129 7.57 -2.22 17.65
N ILE A 130 7.83 -3.38 17.07
CA ILE A 130 8.13 -4.61 17.83
C ILE A 130 9.37 -4.37 18.70
N GLU A 131 10.44 -3.82 18.13
CA GLU A 131 11.71 -3.59 18.84
C GLU A 131 11.64 -2.47 19.89
N SER A 132 10.81 -1.45 19.66
CA SER A 132 10.68 -0.33 20.60
C SER A 132 9.68 -0.59 21.73
N ASP A 133 8.59 -1.32 21.46
CA ASP A 133 7.53 -1.56 22.45
C ASP A 133 7.72 -2.87 23.23
N LEU A 134 8.47 -3.84 22.69
CA LEU A 134 8.73 -5.13 23.33
C LEU A 134 10.20 -5.29 23.68
N THR A 135 10.46 -5.84 24.88
CA THR A 135 11.81 -6.24 25.28
C THR A 135 11.93 -7.75 25.21
N PHE A 136 12.96 -8.24 24.54
CA PHE A 136 13.28 -9.67 24.43
C PHE A 136 14.54 -10.04 25.24
N PRO A 137 14.63 -11.25 25.82
CA PRO A 137 13.59 -12.28 25.83
C PRO A 137 12.36 -11.87 26.65
N ASN A 138 11.17 -12.22 26.16
CA ASN A 138 9.88 -11.83 26.72
C ASN A 138 9.10 -13.05 27.20
N ALA A 139 8.72 -13.09 28.47
CA ALA A 139 7.84 -14.11 29.04
C ALA A 139 6.51 -13.54 29.59
N ALA A 140 6.27 -12.24 29.42
CA ALA A 140 5.05 -11.60 29.88
C ALA A 140 3.90 -11.90 28.91
N ALA A 141 2.80 -12.44 29.46
CA ALA A 141 1.61 -12.79 28.71
C ALA A 141 0.99 -11.57 28.02
N ASP A 142 0.52 -11.75 26.79
CA ASP A 142 -0.22 -10.75 26.00
C ASP A 142 0.50 -9.40 25.88
N SER A 143 1.83 -9.41 25.80
CA SER A 143 2.62 -8.18 25.58
C SER A 143 2.49 -7.76 24.12
N CYS A 144 1.99 -6.55 23.86
CA CYS A 144 1.71 -6.09 22.50
C CYS A 144 2.55 -4.87 22.12
N ALA A 145 3.03 -4.88 20.88
CA ALA A 145 3.54 -3.69 20.21
C ALA A 145 2.37 -2.84 19.67
N THR A 146 2.61 -1.53 19.56
CA THR A 146 1.70 -0.62 18.86
C THR A 146 1.56 -1.01 17.39
N ALA A 147 0.41 -0.74 16.79
CA ALA A 147 0.18 -1.08 15.39
C ALA A 147 0.94 -0.16 14.43
N ALA A 148 1.45 -0.73 13.34
CA ALA A 148 1.94 -0.02 12.16
C ALA A 148 0.82 0.10 11.11
N THR A 149 0.93 1.10 10.23
CA THR A 149 0.06 1.19 9.04
C THR A 149 0.79 0.61 7.84
N ILE A 150 0.17 -0.40 7.21
CA ILE A 150 0.67 -1.04 6.00
C ILE A 150 -0.25 -0.66 4.84
N TYR A 151 0.31 0.04 3.85
CA TYR A 151 -0.43 0.45 2.66
C TYR A 151 -0.39 -0.62 1.57
N VAL A 152 -1.53 -0.99 1.00
CA VAL A 152 -1.62 -1.91 -0.14
C VAL A 152 -2.23 -1.17 -1.33
N PRO A 153 -1.42 -0.75 -2.32
CA PRO A 153 -1.93 -0.03 -3.48
C PRO A 153 -2.64 -0.98 -4.45
N ILE A 154 -3.78 -0.55 -5.00
CA ILE A 154 -4.42 -1.25 -6.12
C ILE A 154 -3.53 -1.17 -7.37
N ARG A 155 -3.79 -2.03 -8.36
CA ARG A 155 -3.12 -1.92 -9.66
C ARG A 155 -4.00 -1.16 -10.65
N GLY A 156 -3.43 -0.14 -11.29
CA GLY A 156 -4.15 0.80 -12.14
C GLY A 156 -4.38 2.11 -11.39
N PRO A 157 -5.12 3.06 -11.98
CA PRO A 157 -5.86 3.00 -13.23
C PRO A 157 -4.98 2.85 -14.47
N PHE A 158 -5.29 1.83 -15.27
CA PHE A 158 -4.75 1.58 -16.61
C PHE A 158 -5.74 2.01 -17.69
N GLY A 159 -5.36 1.87 -18.97
CA GLY A 159 -6.23 2.18 -20.10
C GLY A 159 -6.22 3.66 -20.48
N THR A 160 -7.26 4.08 -21.18
CA THR A 160 -7.43 5.44 -21.75
C THR A 160 -8.57 6.18 -21.06
N PRO A 161 -8.64 7.52 -21.16
CA PRO A 161 -9.74 8.32 -20.63
C PRO A 161 -11.11 7.71 -20.95
N GLY A 162 -11.93 7.52 -19.91
CA GLY A 162 -13.27 6.93 -20.00
C GLY A 162 -13.32 5.39 -20.12
N ARG A 163 -12.17 4.70 -20.13
CA ARG A 163 -12.07 3.23 -20.18
C ARG A 163 -11.07 2.68 -19.15
N HIS A 164 -10.96 3.36 -18.01
CA HIS A 164 -10.08 2.90 -16.95
C HIS A 164 -10.50 1.56 -16.37
N TYR A 165 -9.49 0.79 -16.03
CA TYR A 165 -9.66 -0.42 -15.24
C TYR A 165 -8.57 -0.49 -14.18
N CYS A 166 -8.99 -1.00 -13.04
CA CYS A 166 -8.18 -1.22 -11.86
C CYS A 166 -8.45 -2.64 -11.42
N VAL A 167 -7.44 -3.29 -10.88
CA VAL A 167 -7.55 -4.62 -10.34
C VAL A 167 -6.99 -4.64 -8.94
N GLN A 168 -7.48 -5.59 -8.15
CA GLN A 168 -6.98 -5.81 -6.81
C GLN A 168 -5.47 -6.06 -6.79
N ASN A 169 -4.89 -5.75 -5.65
CA ASN A 169 -3.53 -6.11 -5.29
C ASN A 169 -3.48 -6.66 -3.87
N TYR A 170 -2.32 -7.19 -3.47
CA TYR A 170 -2.13 -7.65 -2.10
C TYR A 170 -0.69 -7.51 -1.64
N LYS A 171 -0.51 -7.43 -0.32
CA LYS A 171 0.76 -7.71 0.36
C LYS A 171 0.62 -8.97 1.21
N LEU A 172 1.73 -9.66 1.39
CA LEU A 172 1.83 -10.82 2.28
C LEU A 172 2.87 -10.47 3.35
N LEU A 173 2.38 -10.15 4.54
CA LEU A 173 3.22 -10.02 5.72
C LEU A 173 3.57 -11.41 6.22
N LYS A 174 4.84 -11.63 6.55
CA LYS A 174 5.29 -12.85 7.23
C LYS A 174 6.03 -12.48 8.50
N LEU A 175 5.71 -13.16 9.58
CA LEU A 175 6.25 -12.92 10.90
C LEU A 175 6.92 -14.21 11.37
N ALA A 176 8.24 -14.17 11.53
CA ALA A 176 9.01 -15.27 12.09
C ALA A 176 9.18 -15.05 13.60
N THR A 177 8.85 -16.06 14.40
CA THR A 177 8.96 -15.99 15.86
C THR A 177 9.85 -17.12 16.35
N VAL A 178 10.77 -16.83 17.25
CA VAL A 178 11.64 -17.81 17.89
C VAL A 178 11.42 -17.77 19.39
N SER A 179 11.24 -18.93 20.02
CA SER A 179 11.09 -19.04 21.45
C SER A 179 12.44 -19.08 22.17
N THR A 180 12.43 -18.72 23.44
CA THR A 180 13.48 -19.13 24.38
C THR A 180 13.54 -20.66 24.51
N PHE A 181 14.53 -21.19 25.22
CA PHE A 181 14.63 -22.63 25.48
C PHE A 181 13.54 -23.10 26.46
N ILE A 182 12.52 -23.79 25.97
CA ILE A 182 11.35 -24.24 26.74
C ILE A 182 11.30 -25.77 26.73
N GLY A 183 11.40 -26.39 27.91
CA GLY A 183 11.21 -27.84 28.05
C GLY A 183 12.16 -28.70 27.22
N GLY A 184 13.41 -28.25 27.01
CA GLY A 184 14.42 -29.01 26.27
C GLY A 184 14.56 -28.64 24.79
N LYS A 185 13.77 -27.68 24.28
CA LYS A 185 13.73 -27.35 22.86
C LYS A 185 13.48 -25.84 22.63
N VAL A 186 13.98 -25.33 21.51
CA VAL A 186 13.58 -24.04 20.92
C VAL A 186 12.49 -24.28 19.88
N TYR A 187 11.43 -23.49 19.95
CA TYR A 187 10.32 -23.47 19.01
C TYR A 187 10.48 -22.30 18.05
N SER A 188 10.07 -22.50 16.81
CA SER A 188 10.02 -21.45 15.80
C SER A 188 8.65 -21.49 15.13
N ASP A 189 8.11 -20.33 14.82
CA ASP A 189 6.87 -20.19 14.07
C ASP A 189 7.01 -19.23 12.90
N THR A 190 6.15 -19.37 11.90
CA THR A 190 6.04 -18.44 10.79
C THR A 190 4.59 -18.17 10.46
N ASP A 191 4.12 -17.02 10.89
CA ASP A 191 2.76 -16.55 10.70
C ASP A 191 2.66 -15.73 9.41
N MET A 192 1.51 -15.79 8.74
CA MET A 192 1.31 -15.04 7.51
C MET A 192 -0.02 -14.29 7.50
N LEU A 193 0.02 -13.00 7.17
CA LEU A 193 -1.17 -12.18 6.94
C LEU A 193 -1.21 -11.70 5.51
N ARG A 194 -2.23 -12.14 4.76
CA ARG A 194 -2.52 -11.58 3.45
C ARG A 194 -3.46 -10.40 3.60
N MET A 195 -3.07 -9.27 3.04
CA MET A 195 -3.85 -8.03 3.00
C MET A 195 -4.18 -7.72 1.54
N ILE A 196 -5.46 -7.78 1.19
CA ILE A 196 -5.96 -7.57 -0.17
C ILE A 196 -6.68 -6.23 -0.22
N CYS A 197 -6.28 -5.37 -1.16
CA CYS A 197 -6.99 -4.14 -1.49
C CYS A 197 -7.71 -4.28 -2.83
N LEU A 198 -9.02 -4.02 -2.82
CA LEU A 198 -9.89 -3.98 -3.96
C LEU A 198 -10.11 -2.51 -4.37
N PRO A 199 -10.21 -2.22 -5.69
CA PRO A 199 -10.61 -0.88 -6.13
C PRO A 199 -12.03 -0.57 -5.65
N ALA A 200 -12.28 0.68 -5.28
CA ALA A 200 -13.63 1.14 -4.98
C ALA A 200 -14.55 1.05 -6.20
N ALA A 201 -15.86 1.19 -5.97
CA ALA A 201 -16.85 1.17 -7.03
C ALA A 201 -16.59 2.28 -8.07
N LYS A 202 -16.96 2.06 -9.32
CA LYS A 202 -16.73 3.06 -10.38
C LYS A 202 -17.51 4.35 -10.13
N GLU A 203 -18.69 4.20 -9.54
CA GLU A 203 -19.61 5.27 -9.18
C GLU A 203 -19.03 6.21 -8.12
N SER A 204 -18.10 5.71 -7.29
CA SER A 204 -17.38 6.48 -6.27
C SER A 204 -15.98 6.92 -6.74
N GLY A 205 -15.67 6.78 -8.04
CA GLY A 205 -14.38 7.18 -8.59
C GLY A 205 -13.23 6.21 -8.29
N GLY A 206 -13.50 4.97 -7.83
CA GLY A 206 -12.48 3.99 -7.41
C GLY A 206 -11.49 3.51 -8.48
N CYS A 207 -11.63 4.02 -9.69
CA CYS A 207 -10.66 3.83 -10.77
C CYS A 207 -10.54 5.05 -11.70
N ASP A 208 -10.95 6.22 -11.21
CA ASP A 208 -10.76 7.48 -11.92
C ASP A 208 -9.44 8.11 -11.45
N PRO A 209 -8.44 8.32 -12.35
CA PRO A 209 -7.19 8.98 -11.98
C PRO A 209 -7.38 10.30 -11.25
N ARG A 210 -8.41 11.09 -11.59
CA ARG A 210 -8.69 12.39 -10.96
C ARG A 210 -9.19 12.26 -9.52
N THR A 211 -9.72 11.10 -9.15
CA THR A 211 -10.12 10.78 -7.79
C THR A 211 -8.92 10.25 -6.99
N LEU A 212 -8.12 9.36 -7.60
CA LEU A 212 -7.07 8.63 -6.89
C LEU A 212 -5.77 9.43 -6.70
N PHE A 213 -5.53 10.47 -7.51
CA PHE A 213 -4.29 11.23 -7.49
C PHE A 213 -4.54 12.73 -7.43
N SER A 214 -3.68 13.45 -6.71
CA SER A 214 -3.77 14.91 -6.59
C SER A 214 -3.30 15.66 -7.85
N GLY A 215 -2.60 14.98 -8.75
CA GLY A 215 -1.98 15.56 -9.93
C GLY A 215 -1.29 14.51 -10.80
N THR A 216 -0.79 14.96 -11.96
CA THR A 216 -0.07 14.08 -12.89
C THR A 216 1.22 13.54 -12.28
N TYR A 217 1.97 14.38 -11.55
CA TYR A 217 3.17 13.93 -10.89
C TYR A 217 2.88 12.96 -9.73
N ASP A 218 1.84 13.20 -8.92
CA ASP A 218 1.41 12.25 -7.86
C ASP A 218 1.07 10.88 -8.46
N ARG A 219 0.38 10.85 -9.60
CA ARG A 219 0.12 9.62 -10.37
C ARG A 219 1.42 8.94 -10.81
N ILE A 220 2.36 9.67 -11.40
CA ILE A 220 3.66 9.13 -11.84
C ILE A 220 4.45 8.60 -10.64
N GLN A 221 4.51 9.36 -9.54
CA GLN A 221 5.20 8.95 -8.32
C GLN A 221 4.63 7.64 -7.79
N LYS A 222 3.32 7.59 -7.56
CA LYS A 222 2.66 6.43 -6.95
C LYS A 222 2.58 5.21 -7.85
N GLN A 223 2.35 5.37 -9.17
CA GLN A 223 2.15 4.22 -10.07
C GLN A 223 3.42 3.76 -10.79
N VAL A 224 4.43 4.63 -10.92
CA VAL A 224 5.65 4.32 -11.67
C VAL A 224 6.85 4.28 -10.75
N PHE A 225 7.20 5.40 -10.12
CA PHE A 225 8.45 5.49 -9.37
C PHE A 225 8.42 4.58 -8.14
N THR A 226 7.41 4.70 -7.29
CA THR A 226 7.29 3.87 -6.08
C THR A 226 7.11 2.38 -6.39
N GLN A 227 6.36 2.01 -7.43
CA GLN A 227 6.02 0.59 -7.69
C GLN A 227 7.07 -0.17 -8.51
N SER A 228 7.93 0.53 -9.24
CA SER A 228 8.80 -0.12 -10.24
C SER A 228 10.22 0.43 -10.30
N CYS A 229 10.56 1.46 -9.53
CA CYS A 229 11.87 2.10 -9.61
C CYS A 229 12.53 2.32 -8.23
N ALA A 230 11.80 2.90 -7.28
CA ALA A 230 12.20 3.07 -5.88
C ALA A 230 11.93 1.78 -5.08
N THR A 231 12.57 0.69 -5.51
CA THR A 231 12.53 -0.61 -4.83
C THR A 231 13.85 -0.82 -4.08
N GLY A 232 13.83 -1.66 -3.04
CA GLY A 232 14.91 -2.02 -2.10
C GLY A 232 16.33 -2.33 -2.63
N THR A 233 16.56 -2.28 -3.94
CA THR A 233 17.82 -2.62 -4.63
C THR A 233 18.15 -1.69 -5.81
N CYS A 234 17.30 -0.68 -6.08
CA CYS A 234 17.34 0.15 -7.27
C CYS A 234 17.50 1.63 -6.92
N HIS A 235 16.42 2.41 -6.94
CA HIS A 235 16.46 3.87 -6.81
C HIS A 235 15.79 4.39 -5.53
N ASP A 236 16.11 3.75 -4.41
CA ASP A 236 15.67 4.09 -3.06
C ASP A 236 16.79 4.77 -2.26
N SER A 237 16.51 5.13 -1.01
CA SER A 237 17.43 5.87 -0.14
C SER A 237 18.69 5.08 0.24
N GLN A 238 18.64 3.75 0.24
CA GLN A 238 19.81 2.90 0.54
C GLN A 238 20.67 2.61 -0.69
N SER A 239 20.05 2.18 -1.79
CA SER A 239 20.77 1.69 -2.96
C SER A 239 21.24 2.83 -3.85
N GLN A 240 20.41 3.87 -4.00
CA GLN A 240 20.65 5.06 -4.84
C GLN A 240 21.34 4.73 -6.17
N ARG A 241 20.91 3.66 -6.86
CA ARG A 241 21.63 3.13 -8.01
C ARG A 241 21.80 4.22 -9.07
N ALA A 242 23.05 4.40 -9.49
CA ALA A 242 23.45 5.48 -10.40
C ALA A 242 23.20 6.90 -9.85
N ASP A 243 23.31 7.07 -8.52
CA ASP A 243 23.11 8.32 -7.78
C ASP A 243 21.70 8.89 -7.93
N LEU A 244 20.70 8.00 -8.06
CA LEU A 244 19.31 8.38 -8.32
C LEU A 244 18.38 7.84 -7.23
N LEU A 245 17.77 8.78 -6.51
CA LEU A 245 16.69 8.56 -5.55
C LEU A 245 15.34 8.94 -6.17
N LEU A 246 14.36 8.03 -6.12
CA LEU A 246 13.02 8.19 -6.69
C LEU A 246 11.89 8.06 -5.66
N GLU A 247 12.22 8.05 -4.36
CA GLU A 247 11.24 8.05 -3.28
C GLU A 247 10.46 9.37 -3.19
N PRO A 248 9.25 9.34 -2.60
CA PRO A 248 8.48 10.55 -2.33
C PRO A 248 9.32 11.56 -1.52
N GLY A 249 9.65 12.71 -2.13
CA GLY A 249 10.50 13.75 -1.53
C GLY A 249 11.80 14.05 -2.28
N ALA A 250 12.23 13.15 -3.17
CA ALA A 250 13.44 13.38 -3.99
C ALA A 250 13.21 14.36 -5.17
N PHE A 251 11.95 14.57 -5.54
CA PHE A 251 11.54 15.48 -6.61
C PHE A 251 11.38 16.93 -6.11
N PRO A 252 11.68 17.96 -6.93
CA PRO A 252 12.25 17.89 -8.29
C PRO A 252 13.77 17.71 -8.34
N GLY A 253 14.48 17.98 -7.24
CA GLY A 253 15.92 18.22 -7.24
C GLY A 253 16.78 17.09 -7.80
N ASN A 254 16.43 15.82 -7.54
CA ASN A 254 17.19 14.67 -8.03
C ASN A 254 16.87 14.24 -9.47
N LEU A 255 15.92 14.92 -10.12
CA LEU A 255 15.31 14.47 -11.37
C LEU A 255 15.30 15.56 -12.45
N VAL A 256 14.70 16.70 -12.16
CA VAL A 256 14.48 17.75 -13.16
C VAL A 256 15.74 18.58 -13.34
N ASN A 257 16.23 18.69 -14.57
CA ASN A 257 17.47 19.38 -14.94
C ASN A 257 18.76 18.85 -14.27
N ALA A 258 18.68 17.75 -13.51
CA ALA A 258 19.83 17.12 -12.88
C ALA A 258 20.69 16.37 -13.91
N ALA A 259 22.01 16.39 -13.75
CA ALA A 259 22.90 15.66 -14.64
C ALA A 259 22.74 14.13 -14.47
N PRO A 260 22.72 13.34 -15.55
CA PRO A 260 22.82 11.89 -15.44
C PRO A 260 24.26 11.48 -15.09
N THR A 261 24.43 10.45 -14.28
CA THR A 261 25.75 9.86 -13.98
C THR A 261 26.33 9.08 -15.15
N ASN A 262 25.50 8.73 -16.15
CA ASN A 262 25.97 8.08 -17.37
C ASN A 262 26.74 9.07 -18.25
N ALA A 263 28.01 8.78 -18.51
CA ALA A 263 28.91 9.66 -19.25
C ALA A 263 28.45 9.96 -20.69
N SER A 264 27.92 8.97 -21.42
CA SER A 264 27.40 9.18 -22.78
C SER A 264 26.21 10.12 -22.80
N ALA A 265 25.26 9.95 -21.86
CA ALA A 265 24.11 10.83 -21.73
C ALA A 265 24.54 12.26 -21.34
N ALA A 266 25.48 12.40 -20.40
CA ALA A 266 26.01 13.70 -19.99
C ALA A 266 26.75 14.40 -21.15
N ALA A 267 27.58 13.68 -21.91
CA ALA A 267 28.29 14.20 -23.07
C ALA A 267 27.34 14.60 -24.22
N ALA A 268 26.18 13.95 -24.33
CA ALA A 268 25.11 14.34 -25.24
C ALA A 268 24.30 15.57 -24.78
N GLY A 269 24.65 16.16 -23.63
CA GLY A 269 23.95 17.31 -23.06
C GLY A 269 22.56 16.97 -22.50
N TRP A 270 22.28 15.70 -22.22
CA TRP A 270 21.00 15.27 -21.66
C TRP A 270 20.97 15.51 -20.16
N THR A 271 19.78 15.77 -19.64
CA THR A 271 19.52 15.76 -18.19
C THR A 271 18.72 14.50 -17.82
N ARG A 272 18.59 14.19 -16.53
CA ARG A 272 17.74 13.08 -16.06
C ARG A 272 16.31 13.25 -16.57
N LEU A 273 15.74 14.45 -16.40
CA LEU A 273 14.51 14.91 -17.05
C LEU A 273 14.66 16.36 -17.50
N THR A 274 14.46 16.61 -18.79
CA THR A 274 14.49 17.95 -19.40
C THR A 274 13.05 18.45 -19.56
N PRO A 275 12.62 19.46 -18.80
CA PRO A 275 11.32 20.11 -18.98
C PRO A 275 11.10 20.54 -20.44
N GLY A 276 9.93 20.22 -20.98
CA GLY A 276 9.55 20.54 -22.36
C GLY A 276 10.11 19.61 -23.43
N ASP A 277 11.08 18.74 -23.12
CA ASP A 277 11.74 17.91 -24.12
C ASP A 277 11.97 16.44 -23.67
N PRO A 278 11.07 15.53 -24.06
CA PRO A 278 11.25 14.10 -23.84
C PRO A 278 12.46 13.51 -24.58
N THR A 279 12.96 14.15 -25.64
CA THR A 279 14.05 13.60 -26.46
C THR A 279 15.43 13.76 -25.81
N THR A 280 15.59 14.75 -24.93
CA THR A 280 16.80 14.95 -24.10
C THR A 280 16.61 14.54 -22.63
N SER A 281 15.43 13.97 -22.30
CA SER A 281 15.11 13.43 -20.98
C SER A 281 15.61 11.99 -20.82
N TYR A 282 16.82 11.82 -20.26
CA TYR A 282 17.49 10.52 -20.21
C TYR A 282 16.66 9.42 -19.53
N VAL A 283 16.06 9.69 -18.37
CA VAL A 283 15.22 8.71 -17.64
C VAL A 283 14.06 8.24 -18.51
N TYR A 284 13.38 9.17 -19.20
CA TYR A 284 12.29 8.82 -20.10
C TYR A 284 12.75 7.98 -21.30
N ARG A 285 13.93 8.27 -21.87
CA ARG A 285 14.51 7.43 -22.93
C ARG A 285 14.83 6.01 -22.44
N LYS A 286 15.33 5.86 -21.21
CA LYS A 286 15.51 4.53 -20.59
C LYS A 286 14.18 3.81 -20.44
N ILE A 287 13.11 4.49 -20.02
CA ILE A 287 11.75 3.93 -19.90
C ILE A 287 11.23 3.46 -21.26
N GLN A 288 11.51 4.22 -22.33
CA GLN A 288 11.07 3.87 -23.67
C GLN A 288 11.89 2.75 -24.31
N GLY A 289 13.16 2.59 -23.93
CA GLY A 289 14.10 1.66 -24.58
C GLY A 289 14.68 2.20 -25.88
N GLY A 290 14.54 3.51 -26.14
CA GLY A 290 15.06 4.18 -27.34
C GLY A 290 16.46 4.79 -27.13
N LEU A 291 17.36 4.04 -26.49
CA LEU A 291 18.75 4.48 -26.29
C LEU A 291 19.58 4.23 -27.56
N PRO A 292 20.52 5.12 -27.94
CA PRO A 292 21.29 4.97 -29.18
C PRO A 292 22.10 3.68 -29.26
N ASP A 293 22.75 3.31 -28.15
CA ASP A 293 23.60 2.12 -28.02
C ASP A 293 23.81 1.79 -26.52
N LEU A 294 24.54 0.70 -26.24
CA LEU A 294 24.78 0.19 -24.89
C LEU A 294 25.57 1.13 -23.97
N SER A 295 26.31 2.11 -24.51
CA SER A 295 27.04 3.10 -23.69
C SER A 295 26.10 3.98 -22.87
N TYR A 296 24.83 4.10 -23.28
CA TYR A 296 23.78 4.79 -22.54
C TYR A 296 23.10 3.89 -21.50
N GLY A 297 23.55 2.65 -21.32
CA GLY A 297 22.99 1.66 -20.41
C GLY A 297 21.72 0.98 -20.95
N GLU A 298 21.03 0.24 -20.09
CA GLU A 298 19.89 -0.59 -20.49
C GLU A 298 18.52 0.07 -20.21
N ARG A 299 17.47 -0.45 -20.87
CA ARG A 299 16.08 -0.02 -20.69
C ARG A 299 15.61 -0.24 -19.25
N MET A 300 14.88 0.73 -18.71
CA MET A 300 14.18 0.63 -17.43
C MET A 300 12.67 0.39 -17.59
N PRO A 301 11.99 -0.30 -16.66
CA PRO A 301 12.57 -1.00 -15.50
C PRO A 301 13.38 -2.24 -15.93
N TRP A 302 14.56 -2.45 -15.34
CA TRP A 302 15.54 -3.45 -15.77
C TRP A 302 15.01 -4.89 -15.65
N HIS A 303 15.13 -5.69 -16.72
CA HIS A 303 14.68 -7.10 -16.76
C HIS A 303 13.21 -7.33 -16.33
N ARG A 304 12.37 -6.31 -16.42
CA ARG A 304 10.91 -6.37 -16.20
C ARG A 304 10.16 -6.08 -17.48
N PRO A 305 8.85 -6.40 -17.56
CA PRO A 305 7.98 -5.86 -18.60
C PRO A 305 8.11 -4.33 -18.70
N GLN A 306 7.94 -3.81 -19.91
CA GLN A 306 7.89 -2.36 -20.10
C GLN A 306 6.66 -1.79 -19.39
N LEU A 307 6.77 -0.56 -18.90
CA LEU A 307 5.63 0.17 -18.36
C LEU A 307 4.49 0.22 -19.39
N GLU A 308 3.27 0.13 -18.88
CA GLU A 308 2.06 0.28 -19.66
C GLU A 308 2.10 1.56 -20.51
N LYS A 309 1.56 1.47 -21.72
CA LYS A 309 1.69 2.57 -22.71
C LYS A 309 1.11 3.88 -22.18
N ASN A 310 0.00 3.83 -21.46
CA ASN A 310 -0.64 5.01 -20.87
C ASN A 310 0.23 5.67 -19.79
N LEU A 311 0.97 4.90 -18.98
CA LEU A 311 1.90 5.46 -17.98
C LEU A 311 3.11 6.10 -18.65
N ARG A 312 3.66 5.46 -19.69
CA ARG A 312 4.73 6.07 -20.50
C ARG A 312 4.26 7.37 -21.16
N GLU A 313 3.04 7.40 -21.66
CA GLU A 313 2.45 8.59 -22.25
C GLU A 313 2.19 9.69 -21.22
N ALA A 314 1.73 9.33 -20.02
CA ALA A 314 1.56 10.28 -18.92
C ALA A 314 2.89 10.97 -18.58
N ILE A 315 3.99 10.22 -18.50
CA ILE A 315 5.34 10.77 -18.29
C ILE A 315 5.75 11.68 -19.46
N ARG A 316 5.48 11.26 -20.72
CA ARG A 316 5.79 12.07 -21.90
C ARG A 316 5.09 13.42 -21.89
N LEU A 317 3.77 13.41 -21.66
CA LEU A 317 2.94 14.60 -21.61
C LEU A 317 3.33 15.49 -20.43
N TRP A 318 3.61 14.90 -19.27
CA TRP A 318 4.10 15.63 -18.11
C TRP A 318 5.43 16.32 -18.37
N ILE A 319 6.38 15.66 -19.04
CA ILE A 319 7.65 16.27 -19.45
C ILE A 319 7.38 17.43 -20.41
N LEU A 320 6.54 17.23 -21.43
CA LEU A 320 6.18 18.29 -22.39
C LEU A 320 5.53 19.51 -21.72
N ASP A 321 4.76 19.29 -20.66
CA ASP A 321 4.13 20.33 -19.84
C ASP A 321 5.10 20.98 -18.82
N GLY A 322 6.40 20.70 -18.94
CA GLY A 322 7.44 21.32 -18.12
C GLY A 322 7.78 20.57 -16.82
N ALA A 323 7.31 19.32 -16.67
CA ALA A 323 7.61 18.45 -15.54
C ALA A 323 7.31 19.10 -14.16
N SER A 324 6.12 19.68 -14.01
CA SER A 324 5.69 20.35 -12.77
C SER A 324 5.37 19.35 -11.63
N PRO A 325 5.69 19.65 -10.35
CA PRO A 325 5.25 18.85 -9.20
C PRO A 325 3.72 18.84 -8.99
N GLY A 326 3.05 19.89 -9.46
CA GLY A 326 1.65 20.13 -9.16
C GLY A 326 0.80 20.30 -10.41
N GLY A 327 -0.51 20.16 -10.20
CA GLY A 327 -1.51 20.31 -11.25
C GLY A 327 -1.73 19.06 -12.07
N TRP A 328 -2.66 19.19 -13.02
CA TRP A 328 -3.05 18.10 -13.90
C TRP A 328 -2.77 18.47 -15.35
N VAL A 329 -2.02 17.61 -16.01
CA VAL A 329 -1.70 17.70 -17.44
C VAL A 329 -2.82 17.05 -18.25
N THR A 330 -3.30 17.75 -19.26
CA THR A 330 -4.39 17.25 -20.11
C THR A 330 -3.98 15.94 -20.79
N GLY A 331 -4.83 14.91 -20.71
CA GLY A 331 -4.58 13.59 -21.31
C GLY A 331 -3.73 12.65 -20.46
N THR A 332 -3.39 13.02 -19.22
CA THR A 332 -2.72 12.15 -18.25
C THR A 332 -3.66 11.60 -17.20
N ASP A 333 -4.96 11.62 -17.49
CA ASP A 333 -6.00 10.85 -16.84
C ASP A 333 -6.20 9.50 -17.51
#